data_AF-A0A3N5ZUP1-F1
#
_entry.id   AF-A0A3N5ZUP1-F1
#
_cell.length_a   1.000
_cell.length_b   1.000
_cell.length_c   1.000
_cell.angle_alpha   90.00
_cell.angle_beta   90.00
_cell.angle_gamma   90.00
#
_symmetry.space_group_name_H-M   'P 1'
#
loop_
_entity.id
_entity.type
_entity.pdbx_description
1 polymer ?
#
loop_
_entity_poly.entity_id
_entity_poly.type
_entity_poly.pdbx_seq_one_letter_code
_entity_poly.pdbx_strand_id
1 'polypeptide(L)'
;MVEERQTKDTATVVMDEIVSKIQQFDEDSIQSFDRQRFLAQKRQILVNAYGKTSSGMTQLIMNDMINEIDQEIAHLDENTRLCNQHKDYYIEILRVVRESVEELKLVK
;
A
#
# COMPACT_ATOMS: atom_id res chain seq x y z
N MET A 1 -5.00 3.09 -42.26
CA MET A 1 -6.04 2.39 -41.46
C MET A 1 -5.50 1.37 -40.45
N VAL A 2 -4.24 0.90 -40.56
CA VAL A 2 -3.64 -0.03 -39.58
C VAL A 2 -3.05 0.69 -38.36
N GLU A 3 -2.35 1.82 -38.58
CA GLU A 3 -1.74 2.62 -37.50
C GLU A 3 -2.76 3.20 -36.52
N GLU A 4 -3.91 3.67 -37.00
CA GLU A 4 -5.04 4.17 -36.20
C GLU A 4 -5.72 3.09 -35.36
N ARG A 5 -5.49 1.80 -35.60
CA ARG A 5 -6.00 0.72 -34.73
C ARG A 5 -4.98 0.39 -33.63
N GLN A 6 -3.69 0.37 -33.97
CA GLN A 6 -2.60 0.08 -33.03
C GLN A 6 -2.40 1.18 -31.99
N THR A 7 -2.56 2.46 -32.36
CA THR A 7 -2.41 3.58 -31.40
C THR A 7 -3.54 3.66 -30.39
N LYS A 8 -4.76 3.24 -30.74
CA LYS A 8 -5.90 3.19 -29.79
C LYS A 8 -5.76 2.05 -28.79
N ASP A 9 -5.23 0.93 -29.27
CA ASP A 9 -4.85 -0.20 -28.45
C ASP A 9 -3.77 0.23 -27.44
N THR A 10 -2.76 0.97 -27.90
CA THR A 10 -1.69 1.49 -27.03
C THR A 10 -2.19 2.49 -25.99
N ALA A 11 -3.07 3.42 -26.36
CA ALA A 11 -3.65 4.40 -25.42
C ALA A 11 -4.46 3.71 -24.31
N THR A 12 -5.24 2.68 -24.67
CA THR A 12 -6.02 1.90 -23.71
C THR A 12 -5.11 1.14 -22.76
N VAL A 13 -4.08 0.46 -23.30
CA VAL A 13 -3.09 -0.27 -22.50
C VAL A 13 -2.40 0.63 -21.47
N VAL A 14 -1.95 1.83 -21.86
CA VAL A 14 -1.28 2.76 -20.92
C VAL A 14 -2.24 3.21 -19.81
N MET A 15 -3.50 3.53 -20.14
CA MET A 15 -4.48 3.88 -19.12
C MET A 15 -4.76 2.72 -18.17
N ASP A 16 -4.88 1.50 -18.68
CA ASP A 16 -5.12 0.29 -17.88
C ASP A 16 -3.93 -0.02 -16.96
N GLU A 17 -2.69 0.17 -17.42
CA GLU A 17 -1.48 0.04 -16.60
C GLU A 17 -1.49 1.02 -15.43
N ILE A 18 -1.86 2.29 -15.68
CA ILE A 18 -1.94 3.32 -14.64
C ILE A 18 -3.05 2.98 -13.64
N VAL A 19 -4.23 2.55 -14.10
CA VAL A 19 -5.35 2.13 -13.24
C VAL A 19 -4.95 0.92 -12.40
N SER A 20 -4.26 -0.07 -12.99
CA SER A 20 -3.76 -1.23 -12.26
C SER A 20 -2.78 -0.83 -11.16
N LYS A 21 -1.92 0.18 -11.40
CA LYS A 21 -1.01 0.70 -10.36
C LYS A 21 -1.74 1.41 -9.23
N ILE A 22 -2.78 2.18 -9.53
CA ILE A 22 -3.64 2.81 -8.51
C ILE A 22 -4.28 1.72 -7.63
N GLN A 23 -4.85 0.69 -8.25
CA GLN A 23 -5.46 -0.45 -7.53
C GLN A 23 -4.43 -1.18 -6.67
N GLN A 24 -3.22 -1.40 -7.20
CA GLN A 24 -2.13 -2.02 -6.44
C GLN A 24 -1.81 -1.22 -5.16
N PHE A 25 -1.73 0.12 -5.22
CA PHE A 25 -1.47 0.93 -4.03
C PHE A 25 -2.61 0.85 -3.00
N ASP A 26 -3.87 0.75 -3.45
CA ASP A 26 -4.99 0.53 -2.53
C ASP A 26 -4.91 -0.85 -1.86
N GLU A 27 -4.61 -1.91 -2.61
CA GLU A 27 -4.45 -3.26 -2.08
C GLU A 27 -3.28 -3.34 -1.08
N ASP A 28 -2.13 -2.77 -1.42
CA ASP A 28 -0.95 -2.75 -0.55
C ASP A 28 -1.21 -1.97 0.75
N SER A 29 -1.99 -0.88 0.67
CA SER A 29 -2.41 -0.13 1.85
C SER A 29 -3.37 -0.93 2.74
N ILE A 30 -4.36 -1.61 2.15
CA ILE A 30 -5.30 -2.46 2.89
C ILE A 30 -4.57 -3.60 3.60
N GLN A 31 -3.66 -4.29 2.91
CA GLN A 31 -2.85 -5.35 3.50
C GLN A 31 -2.00 -4.83 4.66
N SER A 32 -1.43 -3.63 4.52
CA SER A 32 -0.66 -2.98 5.59
C SER A 32 -1.53 -2.73 6.83
N PHE A 33 -2.75 -2.20 6.66
CA PHE A 33 -3.69 -2.00 7.77
C PHE A 33 -4.12 -3.30 8.45
N ASP A 34 -4.44 -4.33 7.68
CA ASP A 34 -4.83 -5.64 8.24
C ASP A 34 -3.69 -6.25 9.05
N ARG A 35 -2.46 -6.13 8.55
CA ARG A 35 -1.25 -6.57 9.27
C ARG A 35 -1.04 -5.79 10.55
N GLN A 36 -1.17 -4.46 10.53
CA GLN A 36 -1.07 -3.63 11.74
C GLN A 36 -2.09 -4.04 12.79
N ARG A 37 -3.35 -4.30 12.40
CA ARG A 37 -4.40 -4.74 13.32
C ARG A 37 -4.03 -6.06 13.99
N PHE A 38 -3.53 -7.02 13.23
CA PHE A 38 -3.05 -8.29 13.77
C PHE A 38 -1.89 -8.09 14.77
N LEU A 39 -0.91 -7.26 14.40
CA LEU A 39 0.24 -6.95 15.25
C LEU A 39 -0.15 -6.23 16.54
N ALA A 40 -1.07 -5.27 16.48
CA ALA A 40 -1.59 -4.56 17.65
C ALA A 40 -2.28 -5.53 18.64
N GLN A 41 -3.02 -6.52 18.14
CA GLN A 41 -3.61 -7.57 18.98
C GLN A 41 -2.52 -8.44 19.63
N LYS A 42 -1.52 -8.88 18.84
CA LYS A 42 -0.38 -9.67 19.35
C LYS A 42 0.38 -8.90 20.43
N ARG A 43 0.63 -7.61 20.19
CA ARG A 43 1.26 -6.69 21.15
C ARG A 43 0.49 -6.63 22.46
N GLN A 44 -0.83 -6.44 22.40
CA GLN A 44 -1.66 -6.36 23.60
C GLN A 44 -1.62 -7.66 24.42
N ILE A 45 -1.58 -8.82 23.74
CA ILE A 45 -1.42 -10.12 24.41
C ILE A 45 -0.08 -10.19 25.14
N LEU A 46 1.01 -9.77 24.50
CA LEU A 46 2.35 -9.76 25.09
C LEU A 46 2.44 -8.82 26.29
N VAL A 47 1.89 -7.60 26.19
CA VAL A 47 1.84 -6.63 27.30
C VAL A 47 1.07 -7.22 28.50
N ASN A 48 -0.05 -7.89 28.25
CA ASN A 48 -0.83 -8.53 29.30
C ASN A 48 -0.09 -9.73 29.93
N ALA A 49 0.68 -10.48 29.14
CA ALA A 49 1.48 -11.60 29.63
C ALA A 49 2.70 -11.13 30.42
N TYR A 50 3.33 -10.03 29.99
CA TYR A 50 4.46 -9.39 30.67
C TYR A 50 4.11 -9.07 32.12
N GLY A 51 2.98 -8.41 32.36
CA GLY A 51 2.53 -8.04 33.71
C GLY A 51 2.21 -9.22 34.64
N LYS A 52 2.07 -10.44 34.10
CA LYS A 52 1.81 -11.68 34.85
C LYS A 52 3.05 -12.54 35.05
N THR A 53 4.14 -12.19 34.38
CA THR A 53 5.38 -12.98 34.38
C THR A 53 6.26 -12.53 35.55
N SER A 54 6.78 -13.48 36.34
CA SER A 54 7.68 -13.20 37.47
C SER A 54 9.17 -13.40 37.13
N SER A 55 9.48 -14.09 36.04
CA SER A 55 10.84 -14.31 35.55
C SER A 55 11.35 -13.08 34.80
N GLY A 56 12.41 -12.45 35.31
CA GLY A 56 13.03 -11.27 34.69
C GLY A 56 13.56 -11.55 33.28
N MET A 57 14.13 -12.74 33.02
CA MET A 57 14.61 -13.09 31.68
C MET A 57 13.45 -13.25 30.69
N THR A 58 12.34 -13.83 31.14
CA THR A 58 11.13 -13.98 30.31
C THR A 58 10.50 -12.61 30.01
N GLN A 59 10.49 -11.70 30.97
CA GLN A 59 10.06 -10.32 30.79
C GLN A 59 10.94 -9.58 29.75
N LEU A 60 12.26 -9.74 29.79
CA LEU A 60 13.18 -9.15 28.81
C LEU A 60 12.86 -9.62 27.38
N ILE A 61 12.71 -10.94 27.19
CA ILE A 61 12.35 -11.51 25.89
C ILE A 61 10.99 -10.97 25.40
N MET A 62 9.99 -10.89 26.28
CA MET A 62 8.68 -10.32 25.93
C MET A 62 8.77 -8.84 25.53
N ASN A 63 9.62 -8.06 26.21
CA ASN A 63 9.85 -6.66 25.84
C ASN A 63 10.51 -6.54 24.47
N ASP A 64 11.50 -7.38 24.14
CA ASP A 64 12.11 -7.39 22.82
C ASP A 64 11.09 -7.71 21.73
N MET A 65 10.23 -8.72 21.95
CA MET A 65 9.14 -9.04 21.03
C MET A 65 8.13 -7.90 20.86
N ILE A 66 7.83 -7.14 21.92
CA ILE A 66 6.97 -5.96 21.85
C ILE A 66 7.64 -4.86 21.03
N ASN A 67 8.93 -4.62 21.24
CA ASN A 67 9.70 -3.61 20.50
C ASN A 67 9.78 -3.93 19.00
N GLU A 68 10.00 -5.21 18.64
CA GLU A 68 9.98 -5.65 17.25
C GLU A 68 8.61 -5.40 16.59
N ILE A 69 7.53 -5.68 17.31
CA ILE A 69 6.17 -5.41 16.83
C ILE A 69 5.94 -3.91 16.63
N ASP A 70 6.38 -3.08 17.59
CA ASP A 70 6.23 -1.63 17.50
C ASP A 70 7.00 -1.04 16.31
N GLN A 71 8.18 -1.59 16.00
CA GLN A 71 8.94 -1.24 14.80
C GLN A 71 8.24 -1.67 13.51
N GLU A 72 7.69 -2.89 13.46
CA GLU A 72 6.97 -3.40 12.28
C GLU A 72 5.70 -2.56 12.01
N ILE A 73 4.95 -2.17 13.06
CA ILE A 73 3.79 -1.28 12.92
C ILE A 73 4.22 0.08 12.34
N ALA A 74 5.29 0.68 12.85
CA ALA A 74 5.79 1.96 12.35
C ALA A 74 6.21 1.88 10.87
N HIS A 75 6.83 0.76 10.45
CA HIS A 75 7.17 0.53 9.05
C HIS A 75 5.92 0.41 8.16
N LEU A 76 4.88 -0.30 8.64
CA LEU A 76 3.63 -0.43 7.90
C LEU A 76 2.88 0.90 7.78
N ASP A 77 2.97 1.76 8.81
CA ASP A 77 2.39 3.12 8.75
C ASP A 77 3.05 3.96 7.66
N GLU A 78 4.39 3.91 7.58
CA GLU A 78 5.13 4.60 6.54
C GLU A 78 4.81 4.04 5.14
N ASN A 79 4.70 2.71 5.01
CA ASN A 79 4.29 2.08 3.75
C ASN A 79 2.90 2.56 3.30
N THR A 80 1.94 2.59 4.20
CA THR A 80 0.59 3.12 3.94
C THR A 80 0.66 4.58 3.48
N ARG A 81 1.48 5.41 4.13
CA ARG A 81 1.68 6.82 3.74
C ARG A 81 2.23 6.94 2.33
N LEU A 82 3.24 6.13 1.99
CA LEU A 82 3.85 6.10 0.66
C LEU A 82 2.88 5.59 -0.41
N CYS A 83 2.08 4.56 -0.13
CA CYS A 83 1.06 4.06 -1.04
C CYS A 83 0.04 5.16 -1.38
N ASN A 84 -0.45 5.88 -0.37
CA ASN A 84 -1.39 6.99 -0.59
C ASN A 84 -0.74 8.12 -1.42
N GLN A 85 0.48 8.52 -1.09
CA GLN A 85 1.21 9.56 -1.83
C GLN A 85 1.45 9.16 -3.30
N HIS A 86 1.89 7.93 -3.55
CA HIS A 86 2.12 7.46 -4.91
C HIS A 86 0.82 7.28 -5.68
N LYS A 87 -0.24 6.81 -5.03
CA LYS A 87 -1.57 6.72 -5.63
C LYS A 87 -2.02 8.09 -6.15
N ASP A 88 -1.88 9.15 -5.37
CA ASP A 88 -2.25 10.50 -5.78
C ASP A 88 -1.47 10.96 -7.03
N TYR A 89 -0.17 10.62 -7.11
CA TYR A 89 0.63 10.88 -8.32
C TYR A 89 0.13 10.10 -9.53
N TYR A 90 -0.21 8.83 -9.37
CA TYR A 90 -0.75 8.02 -10.48
C TYR A 90 -2.14 8.48 -10.91
N ILE A 91 -2.98 8.97 -10.00
CA ILE A 91 -4.26 9.60 -10.32
C ILE A 91 -4.05 10.85 -11.18
N GLU A 92 -3.08 11.68 -10.83
CA GLU A 92 -2.74 12.87 -11.61
C GLU A 92 -2.17 12.51 -12.99
N ILE A 93 -1.30 11.49 -13.07
CA ILE A 93 -0.80 10.97 -14.36
C ILE A 93 -1.97 10.46 -15.21
N LEU A 94 -2.91 9.72 -14.63
CA LEU A 94 -4.09 9.22 -15.35
C LEU A 94 -4.91 10.37 -15.94
N ARG A 95 -5.09 11.46 -15.19
CA ARG A 95 -5.80 12.66 -15.65
C ARG A 95 -5.12 13.24 -16.90
N VAL A 96 -3.81 13.50 -16.84
CA VAL A 96 -3.05 14.09 -17.95
C VAL A 96 -3.00 13.16 -19.17
N VAL A 97 -2.88 11.85 -18.95
CA VAL A 97 -2.91 10.86 -20.05
C VAL A 97 -4.28 10.85 -20.73
N ARG A 98 -5.38 10.92 -19.98
CA ARG A 98 -6.74 11.01 -20.56
C ARG A 98 -6.92 12.25 -21.40
N GLU A 99 -6.49 13.42 -20.90
CA GLU A 99 -6.52 14.68 -21.64
C GLU A 99 -5.74 14.56 -22.96
N SER A 100 -4.54 13.98 -22.91
CA SER A 100 -3.71 13.76 -24.11
C SER A 100 -4.36 12.80 -25.12
N VAL A 101 -5.01 11.74 -24.63
CA VAL A 101 -5.72 10.76 -25.47
C VAL A 101 -6.91 11.39 -26.19
N GLU A 102 -7.65 12.28 -25.50
CA GLU A 102 -8.76 13.04 -26.06
C GLU A 102 -8.29 14.05 -27.12
N GLU A 103 -7.24 14.82 -26.83
CA GLU A 103 -6.64 15.78 -27.77
C GLU A 103 -6.17 15.11 -29.07
N LEU A 104 -5.55 13.94 -28.93
CA LEU A 104 -5.08 13.13 -30.06
C LEU A 104 -6.20 12.33 -30.75
N LYS A 105 -7.43 12.37 -30.23
CA LYS A 105 -8.61 11.64 -30.75
C LYS A 105 -8.38 10.12 -30.82
N LEU A 106 -7.62 9.59 -29.87
CA LEU A 106 -7.22 8.18 -29.82
C LEU A 106 -8.32 7.28 -29.22
N VAL A 107 -9.26 7.81 -28.46
CA VAL A 107 -10.42 7.04 -27.97
C VAL A 107 -11.70 7.82 -28.31
N LYS A 108 -12.76 7.11 -28.72
CA LYS A 108 -14.07 7.67 -29.09
C LYS A 108 -15.12 7.24 -28.08
#